data_AF-A0A7K0LL61-F1
#
_entry.id   AF-A0A7K0LL61-F1
#
_cell.length_a   1.000
_cell.length_b   1.000
_cell.length_c   1.000
_cell.angle_alpha   90.00
_cell.angle_beta   90.00
_cell.angle_gamma   90.00
#
_symmetry.space_group_name_H-M   'P 1'
#
loop_
_entity.id
_entity.type
_entity.pdbx_description
1 polymer ?
#
loop_
_entity_poly.entity_id
_entity_poly.type
_entity_poly.pdbx_seq_one_letter_code
_entity_poly.pdbx_strand_id
1 'polypeptide(L)'
;MLGRATLDRAAHLRTEPQRLDELWAHASTRVLLLDGGRLPVTDGKTPQLVLLAPADVDGDIAQTERHLLGTNTNGGAVFLARPTLAGTSDDDRDHPRPAPLGAIWVGLREVGAHLDDHDAGIAVTAVALDSWHRSHPHCARCGQATEIASGGWVRRCPDDGSEHYPRTDPAVIMLVRDEYDRALLGHQAAWPEGWFSTLAGFVEPGETAEAAVRREVLEESGIHLGADPDDVVYLGSQPWPFPSSLMLGYHARAASHDIAVDGVEIGEARWFSREQLRDECAAGTLRVPSSISIARRLIERWYGEPLPESWSRP
;
A
#
# COMPACT_ATOMS: atom_id res chain seq x y z
N MET A 1 4.43 -10.08 3.11
CA MET A 1 4.69 -8.63 2.95
C MET A 1 3.92 -8.20 1.72
N LEU A 2 3.17 -7.11 1.76
CA LEU A 2 2.55 -6.57 0.54
C LEU A 2 3.65 -6.26 -0.47
N GLY A 3 3.65 -6.90 -1.65
CA GLY A 3 4.54 -6.54 -2.76
C GLY A 3 5.62 -7.55 -3.18
N ARG A 4 5.59 -8.83 -2.77
CA ARG A 4 6.40 -9.85 -3.44
C ARG A 4 5.82 -10.11 -4.84
N ALA A 5 6.52 -9.68 -5.88
CA ALA A 5 6.07 -9.84 -7.25
C ALA A 5 6.19 -11.31 -7.69
N THR A 6 5.05 -11.95 -7.89
CA THR A 6 4.94 -13.31 -8.46
C THR A 6 4.54 -13.30 -9.93
N LEU A 7 4.02 -12.17 -10.42
CA LEU A 7 3.72 -11.90 -11.82
C LEU A 7 4.88 -11.16 -12.49
N ASP A 8 5.20 -11.53 -13.73
CA ASP A 8 5.95 -10.64 -14.60
C ASP A 8 5.04 -9.47 -14.99
N ARG A 9 5.44 -8.23 -14.68
CA ARG A 9 4.65 -7.03 -14.99
C ARG A 9 4.40 -6.86 -16.50
N ALA A 10 5.24 -7.47 -17.34
CA ALA A 10 5.12 -7.51 -18.79
C ALA A 10 4.83 -6.14 -19.43
N ALA A 11 5.53 -5.10 -18.96
CA ALA A 11 5.20 -3.71 -19.31
C ALA A 11 5.27 -3.42 -20.82
N HIS A 12 6.14 -4.14 -21.55
CA HIS A 12 6.28 -4.02 -23.00
C HIS A 12 5.00 -4.40 -23.77
N LEU A 13 4.15 -5.29 -23.24
CA LEU A 13 2.91 -5.73 -23.90
C LEU A 13 1.78 -4.70 -23.79
N ARG A 14 1.90 -3.74 -22.88
CA ARG A 14 0.81 -2.80 -22.53
C ARG A 14 0.45 -1.85 -23.67
N THR A 15 1.38 -1.59 -24.59
CA THR A 15 1.20 -0.69 -25.73
C THR A 15 0.77 -1.41 -27.00
N GLU A 16 0.50 -2.72 -26.93
CA GLU A 16 0.15 -3.57 -28.07
C GLU A 16 -1.30 -4.08 -27.95
N PRO A 17 -2.31 -3.35 -28.47
CA PRO A 17 -3.73 -3.71 -28.29
C PRO A 17 -4.06 -5.14 -28.72
N GLN A 18 -3.50 -5.58 -29.85
CA GLN A 18 -3.70 -6.95 -30.35
C GLN A 18 -3.18 -8.01 -29.36
N ARG A 19 -2.04 -7.75 -28.71
CA ARG A 19 -1.49 -8.67 -27.69
C ARG A 19 -2.33 -8.67 -26.43
N LEU A 20 -2.90 -7.53 -26.04
CA LEU A 20 -3.84 -7.46 -24.91
C LEU A 20 -5.09 -8.29 -25.20
N ASP A 21 -5.64 -8.21 -26.42
CA ASP A 21 -6.80 -9.01 -26.84
C ASP A 21 -6.48 -10.52 -26.86
N GLU A 22 -5.30 -10.89 -27.37
CA GLU A 22 -4.83 -12.29 -27.36
C GLU A 22 -4.65 -12.84 -25.94
N LEU A 23 -4.05 -12.05 -25.04
CA LEU A 23 -3.91 -12.41 -23.63
C LEU A 23 -5.27 -12.52 -22.96
N TRP A 24 -6.19 -11.60 -23.24
CA TRP A 24 -7.54 -11.64 -22.70
C TRP A 24 -8.31 -12.89 -23.15
N ALA A 25 -8.14 -13.33 -24.39
CA ALA A 25 -8.77 -14.54 -24.90
C ALA A 25 -8.12 -15.86 -24.41
N HIS A 26 -6.95 -15.80 -23.75
CA HIS A 26 -6.21 -16.99 -23.34
C HIS A 26 -6.90 -17.73 -22.18
N ALA A 27 -7.05 -19.06 -22.27
CA ALA A 27 -7.80 -19.87 -21.30
C ALA A 27 -7.25 -19.83 -19.86
N SER A 28 -5.93 -19.60 -19.71
CA SER A 28 -5.27 -19.46 -18.40
C SER A 28 -5.30 -18.03 -17.86
N THR A 29 -5.89 -17.08 -18.58
CA THR A 29 -6.04 -15.70 -18.10
C THR A 29 -7.08 -15.62 -17.00
N ARG A 30 -6.82 -14.75 -16.05
CA ARG A 30 -7.65 -14.51 -14.88
C ARG A 30 -7.91 -13.03 -14.72
N VAL A 31 -9.10 -12.70 -14.23
CA VAL A 31 -9.57 -11.32 -14.07
C VAL A 31 -9.94 -11.08 -12.61
N LEU A 32 -9.35 -10.06 -12.01
CA LEU A 32 -9.77 -9.53 -10.73
C LEU A 32 -10.77 -8.38 -10.97
N LEU A 33 -11.95 -8.49 -10.37
CA LEU A 33 -12.90 -7.39 -10.26
C LEU A 33 -12.66 -6.62 -8.96
N LEU A 34 -12.78 -5.30 -9.00
CA LEU A 34 -12.84 -4.45 -7.82
C LEU A 34 -14.18 -3.75 -7.73
N ASP A 35 -14.68 -3.60 -6.50
CA ASP A 35 -15.90 -2.83 -6.22
C ASP A 35 -15.61 -1.78 -5.16
N GLY A 36 -15.56 -0.51 -5.55
CA GLY A 36 -15.24 0.59 -4.63
C GLY A 36 -13.86 0.48 -3.95
N GLY A 37 -12.91 -0.27 -4.54
CA GLY A 37 -11.60 -0.57 -3.95
C GLY A 37 -11.58 -1.81 -3.03
N ARG A 38 -12.69 -2.55 -2.93
CA ARG A 38 -12.76 -3.84 -2.22
C ARG A 38 -12.46 -5.00 -3.16
N LEU A 39 -11.89 -6.06 -2.58
CA LEU A 39 -11.46 -7.28 -3.25
C LEU A 39 -12.46 -8.40 -2.97
N PRO A 40 -12.79 -9.24 -3.96
CA PRO A 40 -13.59 -10.43 -3.74
C PRO A 40 -12.67 -11.53 -3.19
N VAL A 41 -12.97 -12.02 -2.00
CA VAL A 41 -12.18 -13.08 -1.34
C VAL A 41 -13.07 -14.23 -0.89
N THR A 42 -12.52 -15.43 -0.88
CA THR A 42 -13.22 -16.61 -0.32
C THR A 42 -13.49 -16.40 1.17
N ASP A 43 -14.69 -16.74 1.64
CA ASP A 43 -15.01 -16.72 3.07
C ASP A 43 -14.34 -17.90 3.78
N GLY A 44 -13.45 -17.61 4.74
CA GLY A 44 -12.72 -18.63 5.47
C GLY A 44 -11.49 -18.11 6.20
N LYS A 45 -10.84 -19.01 6.95
CA LYS A 45 -9.65 -18.69 7.78
C LYS A 45 -8.39 -18.39 6.96
N THR A 46 -8.35 -18.86 5.72
CA THR A 46 -7.25 -18.64 4.76
C THR A 46 -7.87 -18.05 3.49
N PRO A 47 -8.22 -16.75 3.51
CA PRO A 47 -8.87 -16.10 2.39
C PRO A 47 -7.94 -16.07 1.17
N GLN A 48 -8.51 -16.28 0.00
CA GLN A 48 -7.85 -16.21 -1.30
C GLN A 48 -8.61 -15.23 -2.20
N LEU A 49 -7.92 -14.57 -3.12
CA LEU A 49 -8.58 -13.77 -4.14
C LEU A 49 -9.44 -14.66 -5.04
N VAL A 50 -10.67 -14.20 -5.29
CA VAL A 50 -11.53 -14.83 -6.28
C VAL A 50 -11.27 -14.17 -7.63
N LEU A 51 -10.57 -14.90 -8.48
CA LEU A 51 -10.27 -14.50 -9.85
C LEU A 51 -11.18 -15.21 -10.85
N LEU A 52 -11.76 -14.45 -11.77
CA LEU A 52 -12.70 -14.93 -12.78
C LEU A 52 -12.02 -15.29 -14.10
N ALA A 53 -12.68 -16.08 -14.94
CA ALA A 53 -12.27 -16.18 -16.34
C ALA A 53 -12.77 -14.94 -17.11
N PRO A 54 -12.07 -14.52 -18.18
CA PRO A 54 -12.52 -13.45 -19.07
C PRO A 54 -13.96 -13.62 -19.57
N ALA A 55 -14.35 -14.85 -19.91
CA ALA A 55 -15.70 -15.19 -20.37
C ALA A 55 -16.79 -14.94 -19.33
N ASP A 56 -16.45 -14.91 -18.03
CA ASP A 56 -17.40 -14.66 -16.94
C ASP A 56 -17.69 -13.15 -16.77
N VAL A 57 -16.95 -12.27 -17.45
CA VAL A 57 -17.05 -10.80 -17.32
C VAL A 57 -17.15 -10.06 -18.67
N ASP A 58 -17.00 -10.76 -19.80
CA ASP A 58 -16.80 -10.15 -21.13
C ASP A 58 -17.97 -9.25 -21.62
N GLY A 59 -19.17 -9.38 -21.05
CA GLY A 59 -20.33 -8.55 -21.38
C GLY A 59 -20.43 -7.22 -20.62
N ASP A 60 -19.76 -7.11 -19.46
CA ASP A 60 -19.91 -5.97 -18.54
C ASP A 60 -18.69 -5.04 -18.54
N ILE A 61 -17.59 -5.45 -19.18
CA ILE A 61 -16.29 -4.76 -19.13
C ILE A 61 -15.88 -4.25 -20.51
N ALA A 62 -15.90 -2.93 -20.68
CA ALA A 62 -15.35 -2.25 -21.85
C ALA A 62 -13.84 -2.58 -22.00
N GLN A 63 -13.36 -2.68 -23.24
CA GLN A 63 -11.93 -2.97 -23.51
C GLN A 63 -10.98 -2.00 -22.81
N THR A 64 -11.36 -0.72 -22.71
CA THR A 64 -10.58 0.33 -22.04
C THR A 64 -10.41 0.12 -20.54
N GLU A 65 -11.25 -0.70 -19.91
CA GLU A 65 -11.20 -1.00 -18.47
C GLU A 65 -10.55 -2.36 -18.18
N ARG A 66 -9.89 -2.97 -19.18
CA ARG A 66 -9.12 -4.22 -19.06
C ARG A 66 -7.66 -3.86 -18.80
N HIS A 67 -7.27 -3.82 -17.54
CA HIS A 67 -5.93 -3.36 -17.14
C HIS A 67 -4.99 -4.54 -16.89
N LEU A 68 -3.93 -4.66 -17.69
CA LEU A 68 -2.97 -5.75 -17.55
C LEU A 68 -2.11 -5.56 -16.29
N LEU A 69 -2.27 -6.44 -15.29
CA LEU A 69 -1.43 -6.42 -14.09
C LEU A 69 -0.11 -7.14 -14.32
N GLY A 70 -0.13 -8.24 -15.08
CA GLY A 70 1.05 -9.00 -15.46
C GLY A 70 0.72 -10.33 -16.12
N THR A 71 1.74 -11.08 -16.49
CA THR A 71 1.66 -12.40 -17.12
C THR A 71 2.05 -13.51 -16.15
N ASN A 72 1.37 -14.65 -16.29
CA ASN A 72 1.67 -15.90 -15.63
C ASN A 72 2.70 -16.71 -16.43
N THR A 73 3.42 -17.61 -15.76
CA THR A 73 4.40 -18.51 -16.40
C THR A 73 3.76 -19.55 -17.33
N ASN A 74 2.45 -19.76 -17.23
CA ASN A 74 1.67 -20.67 -18.08
C ASN A 74 1.16 -20.01 -19.38
N GLY A 75 1.61 -18.80 -19.69
CA GLY A 75 1.22 -18.05 -20.89
C GLY A 75 -0.08 -17.24 -20.76
N GLY A 76 -0.85 -17.42 -19.68
CA GLY A 76 -1.98 -16.54 -19.36
C GLY A 76 -1.55 -15.22 -18.72
N ALA A 77 -2.52 -14.35 -18.46
CA ALA A 77 -2.31 -13.08 -17.76
C ALA A 77 -3.24 -12.90 -16.57
N VAL A 78 -2.97 -11.90 -15.74
CA VAL A 78 -3.90 -11.38 -14.75
C VAL A 78 -4.27 -9.95 -15.14
N PHE A 79 -5.56 -9.71 -15.30
CA PHE A 79 -6.12 -8.38 -15.54
C PHE A 79 -6.88 -7.89 -14.31
N LEU A 80 -6.83 -6.58 -14.07
CA LEU A 80 -7.85 -5.86 -13.32
C LEU A 80 -8.93 -5.46 -14.32
N ALA A 81 -10.18 -5.78 -14.03
CA ALA A 81 -11.32 -5.25 -14.76
C ALA A 81 -12.13 -4.31 -13.86
N ARG A 82 -12.39 -3.11 -14.35
CA ARG A 82 -13.24 -2.11 -13.68
C ARG A 82 -14.56 -2.06 -14.42
N PRO A 83 -15.67 -2.55 -13.86
CA PRO A 83 -16.89 -2.60 -14.63
C PRO A 83 -17.42 -1.19 -14.87
N THR A 84 -17.96 -0.99 -16.08
CA THR A 84 -18.57 0.27 -16.47
C THR A 84 -19.71 0.57 -15.49
N LEU A 85 -19.63 1.68 -14.76
CA LEU A 85 -20.74 2.16 -13.92
C LEU A 85 -21.85 2.66 -14.86
N ALA A 86 -22.56 1.74 -15.52
CA ALA A 86 -23.74 2.08 -16.29
C ALA A 86 -24.86 2.47 -15.32
N GLY A 87 -24.95 3.75 -15.00
CA GLY A 87 -26.11 4.33 -14.31
C GLY A 87 -26.07 4.37 -12.78
N THR A 88 -24.95 4.04 -12.14
CA THR A 88 -24.78 4.23 -10.69
C THR A 88 -23.98 5.51 -10.44
N SER A 89 -24.59 6.48 -9.77
CA SER A 89 -23.86 7.62 -9.21
C SER A 89 -22.82 7.12 -8.20
N ASP A 90 -21.77 7.91 -7.93
CA ASP A 90 -20.82 7.70 -6.81
C ASP A 90 -21.47 7.57 -5.41
N ASP A 91 -22.80 7.71 -5.36
CA ASP A 91 -23.66 7.58 -4.18
C ASP A 91 -24.08 6.14 -3.88
N ASP A 92 -23.87 5.19 -4.80
CA ASP A 92 -24.27 3.77 -4.63
C ASP A 92 -23.27 2.95 -3.80
N ARG A 93 -22.59 3.60 -2.84
CA ARG A 93 -21.69 2.95 -1.87
C ARG A 93 -22.43 2.01 -0.91
N ASP A 94 -23.75 2.16 -0.81
CA ASP A 94 -24.62 1.37 0.08
C ASP A 94 -25.15 0.08 -0.57
N HIS A 95 -24.95 -0.13 -1.87
CA HIS A 95 -25.37 -1.34 -2.59
C HIS A 95 -24.22 -1.95 -3.41
N PRO A 96 -23.23 -2.57 -2.73
CA PRO A 96 -22.17 -3.28 -3.43
C PRO A 96 -22.78 -4.38 -4.31
N ARG A 97 -22.14 -4.61 -5.46
CA ARG A 97 -22.58 -5.68 -6.37
C ARG A 97 -22.49 -7.02 -5.65
N PRO A 98 -23.35 -8.01 -5.99
CA PRO A 98 -23.17 -9.36 -5.48
C PRO A 98 -21.74 -9.84 -5.76
N ALA A 99 -21.04 -10.26 -4.71
CA ALA A 99 -19.69 -10.76 -4.86
C ALA A 99 -19.70 -12.06 -5.71
N PRO A 100 -18.73 -12.23 -6.62
CA PRO A 100 -18.72 -13.37 -7.54
C PRO A 100 -18.51 -14.69 -6.80
N LEU A 101 -19.10 -15.78 -7.32
CA LEU A 101 -18.82 -17.15 -6.88
C LEU A 101 -18.98 -17.40 -5.35
N GLY A 102 -19.86 -16.65 -4.68
CA GLY A 102 -20.07 -16.76 -3.23
C GLY A 102 -18.95 -16.15 -2.38
N ALA A 103 -18.11 -15.29 -2.98
CA ALA A 103 -17.10 -14.51 -2.28
C ALA A 103 -17.73 -13.47 -1.34
N ILE A 104 -16.86 -12.77 -0.61
CA ILE A 104 -17.18 -11.57 0.16
C ILE A 104 -16.29 -10.42 -0.29
N TRP A 105 -16.81 -9.19 -0.24
CA TRP A 105 -16.04 -7.98 -0.53
C TRP A 105 -15.30 -7.49 0.72
N VAL A 106 -13.97 -7.43 0.66
CA VAL A 106 -13.13 -7.05 1.81
C VAL A 106 -12.09 -6.01 1.39
N GLY A 107 -11.77 -5.06 2.29
CA GLY A 107 -10.72 -4.08 2.07
C GLY A 107 -9.32 -4.72 2.14
N LEU A 108 -8.37 -4.20 1.35
CA LEU A 108 -6.99 -4.72 1.35
C LEU A 108 -6.31 -4.65 2.73
N ARG A 109 -6.63 -3.65 3.56
CA ARG A 109 -6.10 -3.54 4.94
C ARG A 109 -6.52 -4.69 5.83
N GLU A 110 -7.76 -5.16 5.65
CA GLU A 110 -8.37 -6.20 6.49
C GLU A 110 -7.86 -7.59 6.10
N VAL A 111 -7.73 -7.87 4.80
CA VAL A 111 -7.39 -9.22 4.31
C VAL A 111 -5.92 -9.41 3.97
N GLY A 112 -5.17 -8.33 3.68
CA GLY A 112 -3.85 -8.43 3.05
C GLY A 112 -2.77 -9.12 3.90
N ALA A 113 -2.95 -9.22 5.22
CA ALA A 113 -2.07 -9.99 6.10
C ALA A 113 -2.25 -11.51 5.95
N HIS A 114 -3.42 -11.93 5.46
CA HIS A 114 -3.84 -13.33 5.36
C HIS A 114 -3.75 -13.89 3.94
N LEU A 115 -3.57 -13.02 2.95
CA LEU A 115 -3.29 -13.43 1.56
C LEU A 115 -1.88 -13.99 1.45
N ASP A 116 -1.69 -14.94 0.53
CA ASP A 116 -0.36 -15.39 0.15
C ASP A 116 0.39 -14.31 -0.66
N ASP A 117 1.67 -14.54 -0.92
CA ASP A 117 2.51 -13.57 -1.64
C ASP A 117 2.00 -13.29 -3.07
N HIS A 118 1.34 -14.26 -3.71
CA HIS A 118 0.81 -14.09 -5.07
C HIS A 118 -0.41 -13.18 -5.08
N ASP A 119 -1.40 -13.53 -4.26
CA ASP A 119 -2.64 -12.78 -4.12
C ASP A 119 -2.39 -11.38 -3.56
N ALA A 120 -1.50 -11.23 -2.58
CA ALA A 120 -1.12 -9.93 -2.05
C ALA A 120 -0.49 -9.03 -3.13
N GLY A 121 0.37 -9.57 -4.00
CA GLY A 121 0.99 -8.82 -5.09
C GLY A 121 -0.03 -8.32 -6.12
N ILE A 122 -0.99 -9.17 -6.49
CA ILE A 122 -2.10 -8.82 -7.38
C ILE A 122 -2.98 -7.75 -6.73
N ALA A 123 -3.45 -7.98 -5.50
CA ALA A 123 -4.37 -7.12 -4.80
C ALA A 123 -3.81 -5.70 -4.60
N VAL A 124 -2.56 -5.58 -4.17
CA VAL A 124 -1.88 -4.29 -3.95
C VAL A 124 -1.79 -3.51 -5.26
N THR A 125 -1.40 -4.18 -6.34
CA THR A 125 -1.26 -3.53 -7.65
C THR A 125 -2.62 -3.08 -8.19
N ALA A 126 -3.63 -3.93 -8.07
CA ALA A 126 -4.97 -3.64 -8.55
C ALA A 126 -5.62 -2.48 -7.79
N VAL A 127 -5.55 -2.49 -6.45
CA VAL A 127 -6.11 -1.43 -5.60
C VAL A 127 -5.41 -0.09 -5.84
N ALA A 128 -4.08 -0.10 -6.00
CA ALA A 128 -3.33 1.10 -6.35
C ALA A 128 -3.78 1.70 -7.70
N LEU A 129 -3.93 0.84 -8.71
CA LEU A 129 -4.29 1.26 -10.06
C LEU A 129 -5.74 1.77 -10.12
N ASP A 130 -6.69 1.06 -9.50
CA ASP A 130 -8.09 1.51 -9.40
C ASP A 130 -8.22 2.85 -8.67
N SER A 131 -7.54 2.99 -7.53
CA SER A 131 -7.51 4.24 -6.75
C SER A 131 -7.03 5.42 -7.60
N TRP A 132 -5.96 5.22 -8.38
CA TRP A 132 -5.45 6.25 -9.29
C TRP A 132 -6.46 6.61 -10.39
N HIS A 133 -7.07 5.63 -11.06
CA HIS A 133 -8.06 5.91 -12.11
C HIS A 133 -9.28 6.66 -11.60
N ARG A 134 -9.72 6.38 -10.36
CA ARG A 134 -10.85 7.08 -9.72
C ARG A 134 -10.50 8.51 -9.34
N SER A 135 -9.28 8.75 -8.87
CA SER A 135 -8.85 10.07 -8.37
C SER A 135 -8.30 11.01 -9.45
N HIS A 136 -7.83 10.47 -10.59
CA HIS A 136 -7.20 11.26 -11.66
C HIS A 136 -7.91 11.11 -13.02
N PRO A 137 -9.23 11.36 -13.14
CA PRO A 137 -9.95 11.24 -14.41
C PRO A 137 -9.66 12.37 -15.41
N HIS A 138 -9.11 13.50 -14.95
CA HIS A 138 -8.90 14.71 -15.74
C HIS A 138 -7.40 15.06 -15.87
N CYS A 139 -7.06 15.78 -16.93
CA CYS A 139 -5.72 16.25 -17.23
C CYS A 139 -5.31 17.33 -16.23
N ALA A 140 -4.15 17.13 -15.58
CA ALA A 140 -3.60 18.11 -14.64
C ALA A 140 -3.10 19.40 -15.31
N ARG A 141 -2.98 19.45 -16.65
CA ARG A 141 -2.54 20.65 -17.41
C ARG A 141 -3.70 21.51 -17.89
N CYS A 142 -4.71 20.91 -18.51
CA CYS A 142 -5.81 21.63 -19.15
C CYS A 142 -7.20 21.36 -18.54
N GLY A 143 -7.34 20.38 -17.64
CA GLY A 143 -8.61 20.02 -17.00
C GLY A 143 -9.53 19.10 -17.82
N GLN A 144 -9.18 18.78 -19.07
CA GLN A 144 -9.99 17.92 -19.93
C GLN A 144 -10.02 16.47 -19.43
N ALA A 145 -11.13 15.75 -19.67
CA ALA A 145 -11.22 14.31 -19.40
C ALA A 145 -10.16 13.53 -20.17
N THR A 146 -9.49 12.60 -19.49
CA THR A 146 -8.41 11.78 -20.05
C THR A 146 -8.89 10.37 -20.38
N GLU A 147 -8.29 9.79 -21.41
CA GLU A 147 -8.59 8.43 -21.89
C GLU A 147 -7.57 7.44 -21.32
N ILE A 148 -8.03 6.22 -21.00
CA ILE A 148 -7.16 5.15 -20.50
C ILE A 148 -6.36 4.58 -21.68
N ALA A 149 -5.06 4.40 -21.48
CA ALA A 149 -4.12 3.88 -22.46
C ALA A 149 -3.13 2.89 -21.80
N SER A 150 -2.30 2.25 -22.63
CA SER A 150 -1.21 1.37 -22.19
C SER A 150 -1.65 0.30 -21.19
N GLY A 151 -2.70 -0.46 -21.53
CA GLY A 151 -3.24 -1.53 -20.69
C GLY A 151 -3.61 -1.07 -19.28
N GLY A 152 -4.11 0.16 -19.12
CA GLY A 152 -4.47 0.75 -17.84
C GLY A 152 -3.37 1.56 -17.15
N TRP A 153 -2.13 1.56 -17.65
CA TRP A 153 -1.00 2.19 -16.94
C TRP A 153 -0.71 3.63 -17.37
N VAL A 154 -1.52 4.18 -18.26
CA VAL A 154 -1.43 5.56 -18.72
C VAL A 154 -2.83 6.15 -18.84
N ARG A 155 -2.97 7.43 -18.52
CA ARG A 155 -4.10 8.25 -18.95
C ARG A 155 -3.59 9.32 -19.89
N ARG A 156 -4.15 9.41 -21.10
CA ARG A 156 -3.73 10.36 -22.13
C ARG A 156 -4.80 11.43 -22.30
N CYS A 157 -4.37 12.69 -22.34
CA CYS A 157 -5.26 13.80 -22.65
C CYS A 157 -5.47 13.88 -24.18
N PRO A 158 -6.72 13.86 -24.68
CA PRO A 158 -6.99 13.98 -26.11
C PRO A 158 -6.79 15.40 -26.65
N ASP A 159 -6.79 16.42 -25.78
CA ASP A 159 -6.69 17.84 -26.17
C ASP A 159 -5.23 18.29 -26.34
N ASP A 160 -4.39 18.05 -25.32
CA ASP A 160 -2.98 18.49 -25.31
C ASP A 160 -1.96 17.36 -25.53
N GLY A 161 -2.42 16.12 -25.65
CA GLY A 161 -1.61 14.93 -25.89
C GLY A 161 -0.74 14.48 -24.71
N SER A 162 -0.85 15.09 -23.53
CA SER A 162 -0.05 14.73 -22.37
C SER A 162 -0.41 13.36 -21.79
N GLU A 163 0.60 12.69 -21.24
CA GLU A 163 0.44 11.43 -20.54
C GLU A 163 0.57 11.63 -19.03
N HIS A 164 -0.31 10.94 -18.30
CA HIS A 164 -0.31 10.83 -16.85
C HIS A 164 -0.10 9.37 -16.47
N TYR A 165 0.73 9.16 -15.45
CA TYR A 165 1.09 7.83 -14.95
C TYR A 165 0.54 7.63 -13.54
N PRO A 166 0.34 6.36 -13.10
CA PRO A 166 -0.02 6.05 -11.73
C PRO A 166 0.90 6.73 -10.74
N ARG A 167 0.30 7.44 -9.78
CA ARG A 167 1.05 8.18 -8.76
C ARG A 167 1.60 7.21 -7.71
N THR A 168 2.83 7.45 -7.29
CA THR A 168 3.44 6.77 -6.13
C THR A 168 4.22 7.80 -5.34
N ASP A 169 3.76 8.09 -4.13
CA ASP A 169 4.31 9.11 -3.25
C ASP A 169 5.37 8.50 -2.33
N PRO A 170 6.66 8.86 -2.47
CA PRO A 170 7.70 8.34 -1.59
C PRO A 170 7.48 8.86 -0.17
N ALA A 171 7.50 7.95 0.80
CA ALA A 171 7.43 8.27 2.22
C ALA A 171 8.46 7.45 2.98
N VAL A 172 9.14 8.06 3.94
CA VAL A 172 10.08 7.37 4.82
C VAL A 172 9.34 6.88 6.07
N ILE A 173 9.79 5.76 6.62
CA ILE A 173 9.30 5.22 7.87
C ILE A 173 10.46 4.62 8.63
N MET A 174 10.66 5.01 9.88
CA MET A 174 11.92 4.78 10.57
C MET A 174 11.72 4.38 12.02
N LEU A 175 12.48 3.38 12.45
CA LEU A 175 12.66 3.08 13.88
C LEU A 175 13.98 3.70 14.34
N VAL A 176 13.89 4.66 15.26
CA VAL A 176 15.05 5.33 15.85
C VAL A 176 15.47 4.59 17.12
N ARG A 177 16.77 4.39 17.29
CA ARG A 177 17.37 3.77 18.47
C ARG A 177 18.33 4.71 19.18
N ASP A 178 18.34 4.67 20.50
CA ASP A 178 19.33 5.37 21.31
C ASP A 178 20.53 4.49 21.67
N GLU A 179 21.45 5.02 22.48
CA GLU A 179 22.65 4.33 22.95
C GLU A 179 22.36 3.12 23.87
N TYR A 180 21.17 3.09 24.48
CA TYR A 180 20.69 1.99 25.32
C TYR A 180 19.88 0.94 24.53
N ASP A 181 19.87 1.06 23.19
CA ASP A 181 19.10 0.22 22.27
C ASP A 181 17.59 0.20 22.56
N ARG A 182 17.05 1.31 23.08
CA ARG A 182 15.60 1.55 23.20
C ARG A 182 15.07 2.06 21.86
N ALA A 183 13.84 1.71 21.52
CA ALA A 183 13.16 2.20 20.32
C ALA A 183 12.31 3.44 20.63
N LEU A 184 12.42 4.48 19.81
CA LEU A 184 11.48 5.60 19.81
C LEU A 184 10.21 5.19 19.06
N LEU A 185 9.07 5.26 19.73
CA LEU A 185 7.75 5.09 19.11
C LEU A 185 6.88 6.31 19.41
N GLY A 186 6.08 6.72 18.43
CA GLY A 186 5.15 7.84 18.50
C GLY A 186 3.70 7.39 18.48
N HIS A 187 2.86 8.18 19.13
CA HIS A 187 1.40 8.11 19.13
C HIS A 187 0.86 9.35 18.43
N GLN A 188 0.20 9.15 17.28
CA GLN A 188 -0.46 10.25 16.59
C GLN A 188 -1.65 10.75 17.39
N ALA A 189 -1.83 12.07 17.48
CA ALA A 189 -2.89 12.70 18.27
C ALA A 189 -4.31 12.26 17.88
N ALA A 190 -4.51 11.82 16.62
CA ALA A 190 -5.78 11.34 16.11
C ALA A 190 -6.06 9.86 16.43
N TRP A 191 -5.09 9.10 16.95
CA TRP A 191 -5.26 7.68 17.22
C TRP A 191 -5.93 7.41 18.57
N PRO A 192 -6.59 6.25 18.74
CA PRO A 192 -6.96 5.75 20.06
C PRO A 192 -5.74 5.65 20.98
N GLU A 193 -5.95 5.95 22.26
CA GLU A 193 -4.92 5.87 23.30
C GLU A 193 -4.21 4.50 23.29
N GLY A 194 -2.91 4.51 23.56
CA GLY A 194 -2.07 3.30 23.60
C GLY A 194 -1.62 2.80 22.23
N TRP A 195 -2.01 3.43 21.12
CA TRP A 195 -1.52 3.07 19.79
C TRP A 195 -0.18 3.75 19.52
N PHE A 196 0.88 2.96 19.40
CA PHE A 196 2.23 3.44 19.11
C PHE A 196 2.76 2.82 17.82
N SER A 197 3.53 3.60 17.06
CA SER A 197 4.17 3.18 15.82
C SER A 197 5.55 3.82 15.67
N THR A 198 6.33 3.35 14.70
CA THR A 198 7.47 4.10 14.16
C THR A 198 7.01 5.44 13.59
N LEU A 199 7.92 6.41 13.57
CA LEU A 199 7.74 7.70 12.90
C LEU A 199 7.73 7.51 11.37
N ALA A 200 7.07 8.41 10.64
CA ALA A 200 7.00 8.36 9.19
C ALA A 200 6.55 9.69 8.59
N GLY A 201 7.06 10.04 7.41
CA GLY A 201 6.61 11.21 6.69
C GLY A 201 7.01 11.21 5.22
N PHE A 202 6.53 12.19 4.46
CA PHE A 202 6.74 12.24 3.03
C PHE A 202 8.13 12.74 2.68
N VAL A 203 8.69 12.25 1.57
CA VAL A 203 9.91 12.83 1.01
C VAL A 203 9.53 14.08 0.23
N GLU A 204 10.16 15.22 0.54
CA GLU A 204 9.87 16.48 -0.15
C GLU A 204 10.59 16.59 -1.51
N PRO A 205 10.09 17.43 -2.44
CA PRO A 205 10.75 17.66 -3.72
C PRO A 205 12.20 18.16 -3.57
N GLY A 206 13.15 17.41 -4.12
CA GLY A 206 14.59 17.73 -4.04
C GLY A 206 15.29 17.18 -2.80
N GLU A 207 14.57 16.48 -1.93
CA GLU A 207 15.08 15.85 -0.72
C GLU A 207 15.55 14.41 -0.98
N THR A 208 16.64 13.97 -0.33
CA THR A 208 16.99 12.54 -0.30
C THR A 208 16.14 11.83 0.77
N ALA A 209 15.92 10.52 0.64
CA ALA A 209 15.16 9.80 1.65
C ALA A 209 15.85 9.85 3.03
N GLU A 210 17.18 9.83 3.09
CA GLU A 210 17.94 9.97 4.33
C GLU A 210 17.78 11.36 4.97
N ALA A 211 17.71 12.42 4.15
CA ALA A 211 17.43 13.76 4.63
C ALA A 211 16.00 13.86 5.19
N ALA A 212 15.01 13.27 4.49
CA ALA A 212 13.64 13.16 4.98
C ALA A 212 13.57 12.42 6.33
N VAL A 213 14.32 11.31 6.48
CA VAL A 213 14.39 10.61 7.77
C VAL A 213 14.85 11.52 8.90
N ARG A 214 15.84 12.37 8.65
CA ARG A 214 16.38 13.29 9.65
C ARG A 214 15.43 14.44 9.97
N ARG A 215 14.81 15.02 8.93
CA ARG A 215 13.84 16.09 9.07
C ARG A 215 12.63 15.62 9.85
N GLU A 216 11.99 14.52 9.43
CA GLU A 216 10.77 14.00 10.06
C GLU A 216 11.00 13.64 11.54
N VAL A 217 12.12 12.96 11.86
CA VAL A 217 12.42 12.63 13.27
C VAL A 217 12.60 13.90 14.12
N LEU A 218 13.26 14.92 13.57
CA LEU A 218 13.45 16.19 14.28
C LEU A 218 12.12 16.94 14.46
N GLU A 219 11.30 17.04 13.40
CA GLU A 219 10.02 17.75 13.40
C GLU A 219 9.01 17.09 14.36
N GLU A 220 8.87 15.77 14.31
CA GLU A 220 7.83 15.05 15.07
C GLU A 220 8.21 14.78 16.53
N SER A 221 9.51 14.71 16.86
CA SER A 221 9.97 14.24 18.18
C SER A 221 11.05 15.10 18.84
N GLY A 222 11.62 16.07 18.14
CA GLY A 222 12.74 16.88 18.64
C GLY A 222 14.08 16.12 18.71
N ILE A 223 14.11 14.86 18.27
CA ILE A 223 15.32 14.03 18.34
C ILE A 223 16.24 14.33 17.16
N HIS A 224 17.50 14.62 17.47
CA HIS A 224 18.56 14.71 16.48
C HIS A 224 19.11 13.32 16.19
N LEU A 225 19.27 12.99 14.92
CA LEU A 225 19.98 11.79 14.48
C LEU A 225 21.47 12.07 14.29
N GLY A 226 22.32 11.04 14.45
CA GLY A 226 23.77 11.15 14.25
C GLY A 226 24.15 11.47 12.80
N ALA A 227 25.24 12.22 12.57
CA ALA A 227 25.57 12.74 11.24
C ALA A 227 26.23 11.72 10.28
N ASP A 228 26.58 10.53 10.75
CA ASP A 228 27.23 9.51 9.93
C ASP A 228 26.20 8.92 8.94
N PRO A 229 26.57 8.65 7.67
CA PRO A 229 25.73 7.88 6.75
C PRO A 229 25.23 6.55 7.33
N ASP A 230 26.03 5.89 8.18
CA ASP A 230 25.66 4.62 8.82
C ASP A 230 24.63 4.79 9.96
N ASP A 231 24.31 6.03 10.34
CA ASP A 231 23.26 6.33 11.33
C ASP A 231 21.85 6.28 10.74
N VAL A 232 21.70 6.21 9.41
CA VAL A 232 20.41 6.07 8.72
C VAL A 232 20.51 4.93 7.69
N VAL A 233 20.01 3.75 8.07
CA VAL A 233 20.20 2.51 7.31
C VAL A 233 18.89 2.07 6.66
N TYR A 234 18.86 2.02 5.33
CA TYR A 234 17.75 1.49 4.57
C TYR A 234 17.60 -0.03 4.77
N LEU A 235 16.36 -0.49 4.94
CA LEU A 235 16.04 -1.89 5.24
C LEU A 235 15.10 -2.55 4.23
N GLY A 236 14.45 -1.76 3.37
CA GLY A 236 13.51 -2.26 2.37
C GLY A 236 12.37 -1.28 2.11
N SER A 237 11.48 -1.65 1.21
CA SER A 237 10.33 -0.81 0.85
C SER A 237 9.05 -1.62 0.78
N GLN A 238 7.93 -0.96 1.04
CA GLN A 238 6.59 -1.54 0.94
C GLN A 238 5.67 -0.58 0.16
N PRO A 239 5.03 -1.05 -0.93
CA PRO A 239 3.91 -0.33 -1.52
C PRO A 239 2.75 -0.26 -0.52
N TRP A 240 2.20 0.93 -0.33
CA TRP A 240 1.15 1.22 0.63
C TRP A 240 0.02 2.02 -0.05
N PRO A 241 -0.91 1.34 -0.73
CA PRO A 241 -1.91 1.97 -1.61
C PRO A 241 -3.08 2.59 -0.83
N PHE A 242 -2.74 3.42 0.15
CA PHE A 242 -3.70 4.11 1.01
C PHE A 242 -3.28 5.58 1.26
N PRO A 243 -3.36 6.46 0.24
CA PRO A 243 -3.90 6.19 -1.09
C PRO A 243 -2.88 5.68 -2.11
N SER A 244 -1.61 6.10 -2.04
CA SER A 244 -0.64 5.87 -3.12
C SER A 244 0.83 5.94 -2.68
N SER A 245 1.19 5.54 -1.46
CA SER A 245 2.56 5.71 -0.97
C SER A 245 3.50 4.54 -1.32
N LEU A 246 4.79 4.83 -1.47
CA LEU A 246 5.87 3.85 -1.37
C LEU A 246 6.63 4.10 -0.06
N MET A 247 6.41 3.24 0.92
CA MET A 247 7.08 3.33 2.21
C MET A 247 8.52 2.83 2.09
N LEU A 248 9.47 3.67 2.46
CA LEU A 248 10.91 3.38 2.49
C LEU A 248 11.30 3.20 3.96
N GLY A 249 11.62 1.96 4.36
CA GLY A 249 11.87 1.58 5.74
C GLY A 249 13.33 1.79 6.15
N TYR A 250 13.54 2.44 7.29
CA TYR A 250 14.86 2.72 7.85
C TYR A 250 14.99 2.30 9.31
N HIS A 251 16.21 1.97 9.72
CA HIS A 251 16.63 2.10 11.12
C HIS A 251 17.53 3.32 11.24
N ALA A 252 17.39 4.06 12.33
CA ALA A 252 18.17 5.26 12.60
C ALA A 252 18.80 5.25 14.00
N ARG A 253 19.88 6.03 14.18
CA ARG A 253 20.55 6.24 15.47
C ARG A 253 20.39 7.67 15.97
N ALA A 254 19.87 7.81 17.18
CA ALA A 254 19.74 9.09 17.85
C ALA A 254 21.10 9.59 18.36
N ALA A 255 21.27 10.91 18.28
CA ALA A 255 22.36 11.69 18.88
C ALA A 255 21.87 12.58 20.04
N SER A 256 20.55 12.68 20.25
CA SER A 256 19.92 13.30 21.42
C SER A 256 18.82 12.40 22.00
N HIS A 257 18.36 12.70 23.22
CA HIS A 257 17.43 11.83 23.95
C HIS A 257 16.18 12.55 24.48
N ASP A 258 16.24 13.87 24.61
CA ASP A 258 15.14 14.69 25.12
C ASP A 258 14.07 14.81 24.03
N ILE A 259 12.92 14.20 24.29
CA ILE A 259 11.78 14.21 23.38
C ILE A 259 11.02 15.52 23.55
N ALA A 260 10.76 16.19 22.44
CA ALA A 260 9.86 17.34 22.34
C ALA A 260 8.96 17.15 21.12
N VAL A 261 7.76 16.61 21.34
CA VAL A 261 6.79 16.37 20.27
C VAL A 261 6.20 17.68 19.75
N ASP A 262 5.77 17.69 18.49
CA ASP A 262 5.14 18.85 17.85
C ASP A 262 3.77 19.22 18.47
N GLY A 263 3.07 18.24 19.05
CA GLY A 263 1.72 18.37 19.59
C GLY A 263 0.63 18.55 18.52
N VAL A 264 0.97 18.42 17.23
CA VAL A 264 0.06 18.58 16.10
C VAL A 264 -0.20 17.21 15.47
N GLU A 265 0.83 16.57 14.94
CA GLU A 265 0.72 15.23 14.38
C GLU A 265 0.96 14.17 15.45
N ILE A 266 2.00 14.34 16.27
CA ILE A 266 2.37 13.42 17.35
C ILE A 266 1.99 14.02 18.70
N GLY A 267 1.06 13.36 19.39
CA GLY A 267 0.63 13.75 20.73
C GLY A 267 1.59 13.28 21.82
N GLU A 268 2.27 12.15 21.59
CA GLU A 268 3.18 11.54 22.56
C GLU A 268 4.25 10.73 21.84
N ALA A 269 5.50 10.80 22.30
CA ALA A 269 6.56 9.91 21.86
C ALA A 269 7.36 9.41 23.08
N ARG A 270 7.78 8.15 23.04
CA ARG A 270 8.43 7.47 24.17
C ARG A 270 9.55 6.56 23.70
N TRP A 271 10.58 6.47 24.52
CA TRP A 271 11.62 5.44 24.41
C TRP A 271 11.15 4.15 25.08
N PHE A 272 11.17 3.05 24.34
CA PHE A 272 10.80 1.72 24.82
C PHE A 272 12.00 0.80 24.82
N SER A 273 12.34 0.24 25.97
CA SER A 273 13.11 -1.01 26.01
C SER A 273 12.26 -2.18 25.51
N ARG A 274 12.88 -3.30 25.13
CA ARG A 274 12.14 -4.51 24.72
C ARG A 274 11.26 -5.05 25.83
N GLU A 275 11.74 -4.98 27.07
CA GLU A 275 10.99 -5.38 28.26
C GLU A 275 9.73 -4.50 28.44
N GLN A 276 9.88 -3.18 28.38
CA GLN A 276 8.73 -2.27 28.46
C GLN A 276 7.72 -2.50 27.33
N LEU A 277 8.19 -2.67 26.08
CA LEU A 277 7.30 -2.95 24.96
C LEU A 277 6.49 -4.24 25.21
N ARG A 278 7.16 -5.32 25.64
CA ARG A 278 6.53 -6.60 25.97
C ARG A 278 5.49 -6.45 27.07
N ASP A 279 5.86 -5.82 28.17
CA ASP A 279 5.02 -5.74 29.36
C ASP A 279 3.78 -4.88 29.10
N GLU A 280 3.91 -3.74 28.41
CA GLU A 280 2.79 -2.87 28.06
C GLU A 280 1.88 -3.49 26.98
N CYS A 281 2.45 -4.22 26.01
CA CYS A 281 1.63 -4.94 25.04
C CYS A 281 0.85 -6.09 25.70
N ALA A 282 1.49 -6.83 26.61
CA ALA A 282 0.87 -7.92 27.36
C ALA A 282 -0.23 -7.43 28.31
N ALA A 283 -0.03 -6.25 28.93
CA ALA A 283 -1.05 -5.58 29.74
C ALA A 283 -2.20 -4.97 28.90
N GLY A 284 -2.02 -4.85 27.58
CA GLY A 284 -3.00 -4.25 26.68
C GLY A 284 -3.04 -2.72 26.72
N THR A 285 -2.10 -2.09 27.41
CA THR A 285 -1.94 -0.63 27.47
C THR A 285 -1.23 -0.07 26.25
N LEU A 286 -0.54 -0.93 25.49
CA LEU A 286 0.10 -0.56 24.23
C LEU A 286 -0.32 -1.52 23.11
N ARG A 287 -0.55 -0.94 21.92
CA ARG A 287 -0.80 -1.67 20.66
C ARG A 287 0.17 -1.19 19.59
N VAL A 288 0.79 -2.13 18.90
CA VAL A 288 1.72 -1.90 17.79
C VAL A 288 1.02 -2.07 16.44
N PRO A 289 1.62 -1.64 15.31
CA PRO A 289 1.04 -1.87 13.99
C PRO A 289 0.86 -3.37 13.68
N SER A 290 -0.14 -3.69 12.86
CA SER A 290 -0.40 -5.05 12.39
C SER A 290 0.72 -5.57 11.49
N SER A 291 0.86 -6.90 11.38
CA SER A 291 1.96 -7.59 10.67
C SER A 291 2.01 -7.37 9.16
N ILE A 292 0.97 -6.76 8.60
CA ILE A 292 0.96 -6.27 7.22
C ILE A 292 1.87 -5.06 7.01
N SER A 293 2.07 -4.22 8.04
CA SER A 293 2.79 -2.95 7.93
C SER A 293 4.30 -3.13 8.03
N ILE A 294 5.06 -2.38 7.23
CA ILE A 294 6.52 -2.30 7.34
C ILE A 294 6.95 -1.73 8.71
N ALA A 295 6.14 -0.89 9.35
CA ALA A 295 6.37 -0.43 10.72
C ALA A 295 6.56 -1.61 11.69
N ARG A 296 5.66 -2.59 11.60
CA ARG A 296 5.73 -3.82 12.40
C ARG A 296 7.00 -4.60 12.13
N ARG A 297 7.45 -4.66 10.86
CA ARG A 297 8.72 -5.34 10.50
C ARG A 297 9.95 -4.61 11.02
N LEU A 298 9.95 -3.28 11.01
CA LEU A 298 11.03 -2.48 11.59
C LEU A 298 11.12 -2.70 13.10
N ILE A 299 9.97 -2.76 13.78
CA ILE A 299 9.88 -3.06 15.22
C ILE A 299 10.35 -4.49 15.50
N GLU A 300 9.86 -5.50 14.78
CA GLU A 300 10.27 -6.92 14.93
C GLU A 300 11.78 -7.10 14.70
N ARG A 301 12.34 -6.40 13.70
CA ARG A 301 13.78 -6.46 13.41
C ARG A 301 14.61 -5.89 14.57
N TRP A 302 14.16 -4.80 15.18
CA TRP A 302 14.79 -4.29 16.39
C TRP A 302 14.57 -5.27 17.55
N TYR A 303 13.32 -5.63 17.83
CA TYR A 303 12.93 -6.50 18.94
C TYR A 303 13.68 -7.84 18.94
N GLY A 304 13.93 -8.41 17.75
CA GLY A 304 14.76 -9.61 17.54
C GLY A 304 13.95 -10.87 17.20
N GLU A 305 12.63 -10.81 17.27
CA GLU A 305 11.71 -11.90 16.96
C GLU A 305 10.34 -11.37 16.51
N PRO A 306 9.50 -12.19 15.85
CA PRO A 306 8.13 -11.83 15.54
C PRO A 306 7.32 -11.52 16.81
N LEU A 307 6.54 -10.43 16.81
CA LEU A 307 5.68 -10.12 17.95
C LEU A 307 4.34 -10.87 17.83
N PRO A 308 3.66 -11.19 18.95
CA PRO A 308 2.31 -11.77 18.93
C PRO A 308 1.30 -10.90 18.18
N GLU A 309 0.37 -11.52 17.43
CA GLU A 309 -0.72 -10.78 16.77
C GLU A 309 -1.69 -10.14 17.77
N SER A 310 -1.81 -10.69 18.98
CA SER A 310 -2.62 -10.10 20.05
C SER A 310 -2.09 -8.73 20.53
N TRP A 311 -0.87 -8.35 20.15
CA TRP A 311 -0.30 -7.03 20.44
C TRP A 311 -0.61 -6.00 19.35
N SER A 312 -1.05 -6.46 18.18
CA SER A 312 -1.39 -5.61 17.04
C SER A 312 -2.65 -4.81 17.33
N ARG A 313 -2.68 -3.55 16.89
CA ARG A 313 -3.95 -2.82 16.75
C ARG A 313 -4.85 -3.52 15.72
N PRO A 314 -6.19 -3.47 15.92
CA PRO A 314 -7.15 -4.07 15.00
C PRO A 314 -7.05 -3.49 13.58
#